data_AF-A0AAD9SDM1-F1
#
_entry.id   AF-A0AAD9SDM1-F1
#
_cell.length_a   1.000
_cell.length_b   1.000
_cell.length_c   1.000
_cell.angle_alpha   90.00
_cell.angle_beta   90.00
_cell.angle_gamma   90.00
#
_symmetry.space_group_name_H-M   'P 1'
#
loop_
_entity.id
_entity.type
_entity.pdbx_description
1 polymer ?
#
loop_
_entity_poly.entity_id
_entity_poly.type
_entity_poly.pdbx_seq_one_letter_code
_entity_poly.pdbx_strand_id
1 'polypeptide(L)'
;MDSSSSPTAAQDIHAGAGEQNAPITEDQPLHLHYNQPSKEWSEALPVGNGRLGAMIHGRTTTELLQLNEDSVWYGGPQDRTPRDAYRNLPLLRQLVRECRHAEAEELVRTAFFASPASMRHYEPLGNCYFEFGHGDTSGYRSASFTFTIPYCLWRLLETVKLPTPLTEVE
;
A
#
# COMPACT_ATOMS: atom_id res chain seq x y z
N MET A 1 -46.08 -27.84 12.45
CA MET A 1 -46.52 -26.63 13.18
C MET A 1 -45.28 -26.13 13.90
N ASP A 2 -44.29 -25.65 13.16
CA ASP A 2 -44.13 -24.23 12.78
C ASP A 2 -44.23 -23.29 13.98
N SER A 3 -43.11 -22.67 14.34
CA SER A 3 -43.01 -21.22 14.57
C SER A 3 -41.53 -20.84 14.70
N SER A 4 -41.08 -20.11 13.70
CA SER A 4 -39.82 -19.38 13.60
C SER A 4 -39.84 -18.11 14.45
N SER A 5 -38.68 -17.69 14.99
CA SER A 5 -38.28 -16.27 15.08
C SER A 5 -36.86 -16.11 15.64
N SER A 6 -36.07 -15.32 14.90
CA SER A 6 -34.64 -15.03 14.95
C SER A 6 -34.08 -14.43 16.26
N PRO A 7 -32.75 -14.42 16.47
CA PRO A 7 -32.12 -13.62 17.51
C PRO A 7 -32.07 -12.13 17.12
N THR A 8 -32.60 -11.28 17.99
CA THR A 8 -32.62 -9.82 17.86
C THR A 8 -31.42 -9.19 18.56
N ALA A 9 -30.71 -8.36 17.80
CA ALA A 9 -29.95 -7.16 18.15
C ALA A 9 -28.81 -7.22 19.19
N ALA A 10 -27.66 -6.74 18.71
CA ALA A 10 -26.54 -6.23 19.48
C ALA A 10 -26.93 -5.03 20.36
N GLN A 11 -26.38 -5.01 21.58
CA GLN A 11 -26.09 -3.89 22.50
C GLN A 11 -25.75 -4.56 23.83
N ASP A 12 -24.56 -4.39 24.43
CA ASP A 12 -24.18 -3.19 25.17
C ASP A 12 -22.66 -3.04 25.23
N ILE A 13 -22.14 -1.94 24.69
CA ILE A 13 -20.76 -1.49 24.90
C ILE A 13 -20.84 -0.41 25.98
N HIS A 14 -20.27 -0.68 27.15
CA HIS A 14 -20.23 0.27 28.25
C HIS A 14 -19.23 1.39 27.93
N ALA A 15 -19.76 2.56 27.55
CA ALA A 15 -18.98 3.77 27.39
C ALA A 15 -18.62 4.33 28.77
N GLY A 16 -17.38 4.07 29.20
CA GLY A 16 -16.77 4.75 30.35
C GLY A 16 -16.49 6.21 29.99
N ALA A 17 -17.21 7.11 30.64
CA ALA A 17 -17.04 8.55 30.54
C ALA A 17 -15.70 9.01 31.13
N GLY A 18 -15.00 9.89 30.40
CA GLY A 18 -13.95 10.74 30.97
C GLY A 18 -12.75 10.96 30.07
N GLU A 19 -12.90 11.67 28.96
CA GLU A 19 -11.76 12.35 28.33
C GLU A 19 -12.20 13.74 27.86
N GLN A 20 -11.51 14.75 28.37
CA GLN A 20 -11.74 16.16 28.08
C GLN A 20 -11.30 16.40 26.63
N ASN A 21 -12.23 16.67 25.73
CA ASN A 21 -11.93 17.11 24.37
C ASN A 21 -11.28 18.50 24.40
N ALA A 22 -9.96 18.52 24.58
CA ALA A 22 -9.15 19.70 24.30
C ALA A 22 -9.19 19.98 22.78
N PRO A 23 -9.25 21.26 22.34
CA PRO A 23 -9.20 21.58 20.92
C PRO A 23 -7.88 21.09 20.33
N ILE A 24 -7.96 20.32 19.24
CA ILE A 24 -6.80 19.88 18.47
C ILE A 24 -6.11 21.16 17.98
N THR A 25 -4.98 21.50 18.60
CA THR A 25 -4.18 22.65 18.18
C THR A 25 -3.32 22.19 17.00
N GLU A 26 -3.17 23.02 15.97
CA GLU A 26 -2.41 22.77 14.73
C GLU A 26 -0.97 22.23 14.92
N ASP A 27 -0.43 22.32 16.15
CA ASP A 27 0.93 21.93 16.52
C ASP A 27 1.01 20.63 17.36
N GLN A 28 -0.11 19.91 17.52
CA GLN A 28 -0.11 18.63 18.23
C GLN A 28 0.38 17.50 17.32
N PRO A 29 1.46 16.80 17.67
CA PRO A 29 1.94 15.67 16.89
C PRO A 29 0.88 14.57 16.80
N LEU A 30 0.62 14.11 15.58
CA LEU A 30 -0.26 12.97 15.35
C LEU A 30 0.49 11.68 15.69
N HIS A 31 -0.14 10.85 16.51
CA HIS A 31 0.42 9.58 16.97
C HIS A 31 -0.48 8.42 16.64
N LEU A 32 0.15 7.33 16.18
CA LEU A 32 -0.45 6.01 16.18
C LEU A 32 0.05 5.25 17.41
N HIS A 33 -0.89 4.70 18.19
CA HIS A 33 -0.61 4.08 19.48
C HIS A 33 -1.38 2.77 19.63
N TYR A 34 -0.67 1.72 20.07
CA TYR A 34 -1.21 0.37 20.26
C TYR A 34 -0.78 -0.19 21.61
N ASN A 35 -1.67 -0.95 22.24
CA ASN A 35 -1.47 -1.55 23.57
C ASN A 35 -1.03 -3.02 23.51
N GLN A 36 -0.80 -3.56 22.31
CA GLN A 36 -0.33 -4.92 22.09
C GLN A 36 0.61 -5.00 20.88
N PRO A 37 1.56 -5.94 20.86
CA PRO A 37 2.36 -6.25 19.67
C PRO A 37 1.49 -6.65 18.48
N SER A 38 1.97 -6.40 17.27
CA SER A 38 1.28 -6.81 16.06
C SER A 38 1.42 -8.33 15.83
N LYS A 39 0.31 -8.95 15.45
CA LYS A 39 0.27 -10.37 15.09
C LYS A 39 0.50 -10.57 13.59
N GLU A 40 0.04 -9.61 12.79
CA GLU A 40 0.08 -9.64 11.34
C GLU A 40 0.83 -8.42 10.76
N TRP A 41 1.22 -8.53 9.49
CA TRP A 41 1.94 -7.47 8.76
C TRP A 41 1.16 -6.15 8.72
N SER A 42 -0.15 -6.22 8.51
CA SER A 42 -1.05 -5.06 8.41
C SER A 42 -1.18 -4.25 9.70
N GLU A 43 -0.85 -4.86 10.84
CA GLU A 43 -0.85 -4.23 12.16
C GLU A 43 0.52 -3.67 12.54
N ALA A 44 1.58 -4.04 11.82
CA ALA A 44 2.93 -3.56 12.06
C ALA A 44 3.10 -2.10 11.58
N LEU A 45 4.04 -1.38 12.20
CA LEU A 45 4.17 0.06 11.98
C LEU A 45 5.27 0.34 10.94
N PRO A 46 4.93 0.98 9.80
CA PRO A 46 5.89 1.28 8.76
C PRO A 46 6.79 2.45 9.17
N VAL A 47 8.09 2.27 8.98
CA VAL A 47 9.09 3.34 9.02
C VAL A 47 9.91 3.34 7.75
N GLY A 48 10.43 4.50 7.36
CA GLY A 48 11.36 4.57 6.25
C GLY A 48 11.89 5.97 5.99
N ASN A 49 12.96 6.03 5.20
CA ASN A 49 13.61 7.27 4.78
C ASN A 49 13.57 7.49 3.26
N GLY A 50 12.62 6.84 2.58
CA GLY A 50 12.48 6.84 1.12
C GLY A 50 13.32 5.78 0.40
N ARG A 51 14.44 5.34 0.98
CA ARG A 51 15.27 4.24 0.42
C ARG A 51 15.14 2.94 1.21
N LEU A 52 15.36 3.03 2.52
CA LEU A 52 15.19 1.92 3.45
C LEU A 52 13.83 2.02 4.12
N GLY A 53 13.19 0.88 4.32
CA GLY A 53 11.95 0.75 5.06
C GLY A 53 11.98 -0.44 6.01
N ALA A 54 11.18 -0.37 7.07
CA ALA A 54 10.92 -1.50 7.94
C ALA A 54 9.47 -1.50 8.43
N MET A 55 8.90 -2.69 8.58
CA MET A 55 7.68 -2.90 9.36
C MET A 55 8.08 -3.37 10.75
N ILE A 56 7.64 -2.63 11.77
CA ILE A 56 7.99 -2.87 13.18
C ILE A 56 6.84 -3.59 13.86
N HIS A 57 7.09 -4.77 14.43
CA HIS A 57 6.05 -5.57 15.06
C HIS A 57 5.83 -5.23 16.54
N GLY A 58 6.84 -4.74 17.23
CA GLY A 58 6.77 -4.40 18.65
C GLY A 58 6.57 -5.60 19.57
N ARG A 59 7.06 -6.78 19.19
CA ARG A 59 7.06 -8.01 19.99
C ARG A 59 8.04 -7.87 21.16
N THR A 60 7.66 -8.41 22.31
CA THR A 60 8.39 -8.17 23.54
C THR A 60 9.58 -9.09 23.74
N THR A 61 9.48 -10.37 23.38
CA THR A 61 10.57 -11.36 23.60
C THR A 61 11.55 -11.39 22.42
N THR A 62 11.00 -11.53 21.21
CA THR A 62 11.74 -11.50 19.95
C THR A 62 11.10 -10.51 19.01
N GLU A 63 11.71 -9.33 18.87
CA GLU A 63 11.26 -8.32 17.90
C GLU A 63 11.48 -8.83 16.48
N LEU A 64 10.53 -8.50 15.60
CA LEU A 64 10.63 -8.75 14.16
C LEU A 64 10.58 -7.41 13.43
N LEU A 65 11.65 -7.09 12.72
CA LEU A 65 11.67 -6.05 11.71
C LEU A 65 11.66 -6.67 10.33
N GLN A 66 10.62 -6.42 9.54
CA GLN A 66 10.59 -6.84 8.14
C GLN A 66 11.13 -5.69 7.31
N LEU A 67 12.27 -5.91 6.67
CA LEU A 67 13.07 -4.88 6.03
C LEU A 67 12.79 -4.83 4.53
N ASN A 68 12.83 -3.60 4.01
CA ASN A 68 12.71 -3.26 2.60
C ASN A 68 13.83 -2.30 2.19
N GLU A 69 14.29 -2.41 0.94
CA GLU A 69 15.20 -1.46 0.32
C GLU A 69 14.80 -1.25 -1.14
N ASP A 70 14.63 0.01 -1.54
CA ASP A 70 14.02 0.44 -2.81
C ASP A 70 14.64 -0.19 -4.08
N SER A 71 15.91 -0.58 -4.05
CA SER A 71 16.63 -1.18 -5.18
C SER A 71 16.57 -2.70 -5.24
N VAL A 72 15.92 -3.36 -4.29
CA VAL A 72 15.80 -4.82 -4.24
C VAL A 72 14.63 -5.29 -5.14
N TRP A 73 15.00 -5.70 -6.36
CA TRP A 73 14.06 -6.20 -7.37
C TRP A 73 14.53 -7.54 -7.92
N TYR A 74 13.57 -8.36 -8.35
CA TYR A 74 13.88 -9.63 -9.00
C TYR A 74 14.55 -9.41 -10.36
N GLY A 75 15.71 -10.05 -10.58
CA GLY A 75 16.43 -10.02 -11.85
C GLY A 75 17.39 -8.84 -12.00
N GLY A 76 17.79 -8.55 -13.23
CA GLY A 76 18.73 -7.47 -13.53
C GLY A 76 18.29 -6.65 -14.74
N PRO A 77 19.15 -5.74 -15.22
CA PRO A 77 18.89 -4.95 -16.41
C PRO A 77 18.49 -5.86 -17.58
N GLN A 78 17.40 -5.50 -18.26
CA GLN A 78 16.85 -6.30 -19.35
C GLN A 78 16.34 -5.41 -20.48
N ASP A 79 16.80 -5.69 -21.70
CA ASP A 79 16.18 -5.15 -22.90
C ASP A 79 14.86 -5.89 -23.17
N ARG A 80 13.76 -5.14 -23.09
CA ARG A 80 12.40 -5.63 -23.27
C ARG A 80 11.79 -5.15 -24.58
N THR A 81 12.58 -4.50 -25.44
CA THR A 81 12.11 -3.96 -26.70
C THR A 81 11.70 -5.12 -27.63
N PRO A 82 10.44 -5.19 -28.06
CA PRO A 82 10.01 -6.24 -28.98
C PRO A 82 10.74 -6.08 -30.32
N ARG A 83 11.50 -7.11 -30.72
CA ARG A 83 12.35 -7.04 -31.93
C ARG A 83 11.53 -6.92 -33.22
N ASP A 84 10.33 -7.49 -33.23
CA ASP A 84 9.48 -7.57 -34.42
C ASP A 84 8.46 -6.42 -34.53
N ALA A 85 8.30 -5.59 -33.50
CA ALA A 85 7.34 -4.48 -33.49
C ALA A 85 7.57 -3.51 -34.65
N TYR A 86 8.82 -3.10 -34.87
CA TYR A 86 9.15 -2.14 -35.92
C TYR A 86 8.84 -2.69 -37.32
N ARG A 87 9.13 -3.97 -37.56
CA ARG A 87 8.88 -4.65 -38.84
C ARG A 87 7.38 -4.78 -39.12
N ASN A 88 6.58 -5.01 -38.10
CA ASN A 88 5.13 -5.19 -38.21
C ASN A 88 4.33 -3.89 -38.13
N LEU A 89 4.96 -2.75 -37.83
CA LEU A 89 4.27 -1.46 -37.71
C LEU A 89 3.53 -1.01 -38.98
N PRO A 90 4.07 -1.18 -40.21
CA PRO A 90 3.34 -0.86 -41.43
C PRO A 90 2.07 -1.70 -41.58
N LEU A 91 2.17 -3.01 -41.32
CA LEU A 91 1.04 -3.94 -41.41
C LEU A 91 -0.04 -3.60 -40.38
N LEU A 92 0.35 -3.32 -39.14
CA LEU A 92 -0.59 -2.91 -38.09
C LEU A 92 -1.39 -1.67 -38.50
N ARG A 93 -0.71 -0.63 -39.04
CA ARG A 93 -1.37 0.59 -39.52
C ARG A 93 -2.33 0.31 -40.67
N GLN A 94 -2.01 -0.62 -41.55
CA GLN A 94 -2.90 -1.05 -42.63
C GLN A 94 -4.16 -1.72 -42.07
N LEU A 95 -4.01 -2.71 -41.18
CA LEU A 95 -5.14 -3.42 -40.56
C LEU A 95 -6.10 -2.48 -39.84
N VAL A 96 -5.57 -1.47 -39.13
CA VAL A 96 -6.38 -0.44 -38.46
C VAL A 96 -7.15 0.42 -39.47
N ARG A 97 -6.53 0.84 -40.57
CA ARG A 97 -7.20 1.65 -41.62
C ARG A 97 -8.28 0.87 -42.37
N GLU A 98 -8.12 -0.44 -42.51
CA GLU A 98 -9.07 -1.35 -43.12
C GLU A 98 -10.17 -1.81 -42.14
N CYS A 99 -10.19 -1.30 -40.90
CA CYS A 99 -11.10 -1.71 -39.82
C CYS A 99 -11.05 -3.21 -39.47
N ARG A 100 -9.91 -3.87 -39.71
CA ARG A 100 -9.67 -5.29 -39.39
C ARG A 100 -9.16 -5.44 -37.96
N HIS A 101 -10.01 -5.10 -36.99
CA HIS A 101 -9.62 -4.97 -35.58
C HIS A 101 -9.11 -6.27 -34.94
N ALA A 102 -9.78 -7.40 -35.19
CA ALA A 102 -9.39 -8.69 -34.62
C ALA A 102 -7.97 -9.12 -35.04
N GLU A 103 -7.62 -8.88 -36.31
CA GLU A 103 -6.29 -9.20 -36.84
C GLU A 103 -5.22 -8.23 -36.35
N ALA A 104 -5.59 -6.94 -36.20
CA ALA A 104 -4.72 -5.95 -35.60
C ALA A 104 -4.38 -6.28 -34.14
N GLU A 105 -5.38 -6.72 -33.35
CA GLU A 105 -5.20 -7.12 -31.96
C GLU A 105 -4.26 -8.32 -31.84
N GLU A 106 -4.46 -9.35 -32.66
CA GLU A 106 -3.60 -10.54 -32.64
C GLU A 106 -2.15 -10.22 -33.06
N LEU A 107 -1.97 -9.33 -34.04
CA LEU A 107 -0.64 -8.85 -34.43
C LEU A 107 0.03 -8.06 -33.30
N VAL A 108 -0.71 -7.22 -32.58
CA VAL A 108 -0.20 -6.51 -31.40
C VAL A 108 0.23 -7.49 -30.31
N ARG A 109 -0.62 -8.49 -30.02
CA ARG A 109 -0.37 -9.52 -29.01
C ARG A 109 0.94 -10.26 -29.25
N THR A 110 1.26 -10.52 -30.50
CA THR A 110 2.40 -11.37 -30.90
C THR A 110 3.68 -10.57 -31.16
N ALA A 111 3.59 -9.39 -31.78
CA ALA A 111 4.76 -8.66 -32.25
C ALA A 111 5.12 -7.42 -31.40
N PHE A 112 4.21 -6.92 -30.56
CA PHE A 112 4.37 -5.63 -29.87
C PHE A 112 4.47 -5.71 -28.35
N PHE A 113 4.25 -6.88 -27.73
CA PHE A 113 4.51 -7.05 -26.30
C PHE A 113 5.94 -7.45 -25.99
N ALA A 114 6.44 -6.97 -24.86
CA ALA A 114 7.72 -7.36 -24.30
C ALA A 114 7.73 -8.86 -23.92
N SER A 115 8.90 -9.49 -24.03
CA SER A 115 9.12 -10.85 -23.51
C SER A 115 10.19 -10.83 -22.41
N PRO A 116 9.88 -11.29 -21.17
CA PRO A 116 8.58 -11.77 -20.70
C PRO A 116 7.56 -10.62 -20.55
N ALA A 117 6.28 -10.97 -20.58
CA ALA A 117 5.19 -9.98 -20.55
C ALA A 117 5.13 -9.18 -19.24
N SER A 118 5.39 -9.81 -18.09
CA SER A 118 5.35 -9.18 -16.78
C SER A 118 6.59 -8.32 -16.52
N MET A 119 6.44 -7.22 -15.80
CA MET A 119 7.57 -6.45 -15.24
C MET A 119 8.27 -7.26 -14.15
N ARG A 120 9.49 -6.84 -13.78
CA ARG A 120 10.15 -7.37 -12.58
C ARG A 120 9.34 -6.95 -11.35
N HIS A 121 9.26 -7.82 -10.35
CA HIS A 121 8.60 -7.53 -9.10
C HIS A 121 9.61 -7.10 -8.05
N TYR A 122 9.16 -6.22 -7.17
CA TYR A 122 9.89 -5.80 -5.99
C TYR A 122 9.99 -6.96 -5.00
N GLU A 123 11.12 -7.08 -4.32
CA GLU A 123 11.40 -8.17 -3.37
C GLU A 123 11.68 -7.59 -1.98
N PRO A 124 11.21 -8.24 -0.90
CA PRO A 124 11.59 -7.85 0.45
C PRO A 124 13.10 -8.05 0.65
N LEU A 125 13.74 -7.14 1.40
CA LEU A 125 15.15 -7.29 1.74
C LEU A 125 15.35 -8.48 2.69
N GLY A 126 14.40 -8.70 3.58
CA GLY A 126 14.37 -9.84 4.48
C GLY A 126 13.87 -9.48 5.88
N ASN A 127 14.12 -10.35 6.84
CA ASN A 127 13.71 -10.16 8.23
C ASN A 127 14.94 -9.99 9.13
N CYS A 128 14.85 -9.05 10.06
CA CYS A 128 15.80 -8.89 11.14
C CYS A 128 15.08 -9.19 12.47
N TYR A 129 15.70 -10.04 13.28
CA TYR A 129 15.17 -10.44 14.58
C TYR A 129 16.06 -9.90 15.69
N PHE A 130 15.45 -9.32 16.73
CA PHE A 130 16.16 -9.01 17.97
C PHE A 130 15.62 -9.88 19.09
N GLU A 131 16.48 -10.73 19.65
CA GLU A 131 16.15 -11.55 20.81
C GLU A 131 16.65 -10.87 22.07
N PHE A 132 15.73 -10.51 22.97
CA PHE A 132 16.09 -9.75 24.18
C PHE A 132 16.48 -10.63 25.36
N GLY A 133 16.32 -11.95 25.26
CA GLY A 133 16.78 -12.91 26.27
C GLY A 133 16.01 -12.87 27.59
N HIS A 134 14.82 -12.27 27.62
CA HIS A 134 13.92 -12.28 28.77
C HIS A 134 12.61 -13.03 28.45
N GLY A 135 11.92 -13.50 29.50
CA GLY A 135 10.64 -14.19 29.38
C GLY A 135 9.46 -13.25 29.14
N ASP A 136 8.26 -13.75 29.43
CA ASP A 136 7.02 -12.98 29.30
C ASP A 136 7.05 -11.70 30.13
N THR A 137 6.63 -10.62 29.50
CA THR A 137 6.61 -9.28 30.08
C THR A 137 5.17 -8.87 30.38
N SER A 138 4.97 -8.18 31.50
CA SER A 138 3.68 -7.57 31.86
C SER A 138 3.77 -6.05 31.71
N GLY A 139 2.64 -5.41 31.39
CA GLY A 139 2.57 -3.96 31.26
C GLY A 139 3.19 -3.40 29.97
N TYR A 140 2.85 -3.99 28.82
CA TYR A 140 3.23 -3.46 27.51
C TYR A 140 2.83 -1.99 27.38
N ARG A 141 3.82 -1.10 27.25
CA ARG A 141 3.61 0.34 27.02
C ARG A 141 4.30 0.77 25.73
N SER A 142 3.47 0.76 24.68
CA SER A 142 3.50 1.40 23.37
C SER A 142 4.81 1.57 22.60
N ALA A 143 4.79 1.12 21.35
CA ALA A 143 5.41 1.87 20.26
C ALA A 143 4.53 3.08 19.93
N SER A 144 5.06 4.28 20.10
CA SER A 144 4.42 5.54 19.67
C SER A 144 5.13 6.04 18.43
N PHE A 145 4.43 6.10 17.29
CA PHE A 145 4.97 6.69 16.07
C PHE A 145 4.49 8.12 15.91
N THR A 146 5.43 9.05 15.93
CA THR A 146 5.17 10.46 15.64
C THR A 146 5.38 10.70 14.16
N PHE A 147 4.30 10.97 13.42
CA PHE A 147 4.45 11.39 12.03
C PHE A 147 4.67 12.90 11.99
N THR A 148 5.92 13.32 11.78
CA THR A 148 6.19 14.73 11.49
C THR A 148 5.93 14.95 10.00
N ILE A 149 4.72 15.39 9.64
CA ILE A 149 4.49 15.95 8.30
C ILE A 149 5.04 17.37 8.34
N PRO A 150 6.16 17.69 7.67
CA PRO A 150 6.47 19.08 7.45
C PRO A 150 5.32 19.72 6.68
N TYR A 151 4.77 20.81 7.22
CA TYR A 151 3.62 21.57 6.71
C TYR A 151 3.66 21.82 5.18
N CYS A 152 4.87 21.84 4.58
CA CYS A 152 5.10 21.95 3.13
C CYS A 152 4.49 20.81 2.30
N LEU A 153 4.45 19.57 2.82
CA LEU A 153 3.95 18.40 2.08
C LEU A 153 2.41 18.36 2.07
N TRP A 154 1.77 18.85 3.14
CA TRP A 154 0.31 18.96 3.23
C TRP A 154 -0.25 19.97 2.21
N ARG A 155 0.43 21.11 2.02
CA ARG A 155 0.04 22.12 1.03
C ARG A 155 0.12 21.64 -0.44
N LEU A 156 0.95 20.63 -0.70
CA LEU A 156 1.11 20.03 -2.03
C LEU A 156 -0.04 19.07 -2.37
N LEU A 157 -0.70 18.50 -1.36
CA LEU A 157 -1.86 17.62 -1.56
C LEU A 157 -3.16 18.43 -1.76
N GLU A 158 -3.28 19.62 -1.18
CA GLU A 158 -4.42 20.51 -1.43
C GLU A 158 -4.42 21.14 -2.83
N THR A 159 -3.26 21.21 -3.48
CA THR A 159 -3.14 21.79 -4.84
C THR A 159 -3.59 20.84 -5.95
N VAL A 160 -3.82 19.56 -5.64
CA VAL A 160 -4.46 18.60 -6.56
C VAL A 160 -5.98 18.64 -6.36
N LYS A 161 -6.59 19.80 -6.64
CA LYS A 161 -8.04 19.89 -6.87
C LYS A 161 -8.33 19.28 -8.25
N LEU A 162 -8.97 18.11 -8.27
CA LEU A 162 -9.63 17.58 -9.46
C LEU A 162 -10.58 18.66 -10.02
N PRO A 163 -10.61 18.90 -11.34
CA PRO A 163 -11.48 19.91 -11.93
C PRO A 163 -12.96 19.58 -11.67
N THR A 164 -13.72 20.59 -11.28
CA THR A 164 -15.16 20.56 -10.97
C THR A 164 -15.99 19.95 -12.11
N PRO A 165 -17.13 19.28 -11.80
CA PRO A 165 -18.00 18.72 -12.81
C PRO A 165 -18.61 19.83 -13.68
N LEU A 166 -18.66 19.57 -14.99
CA LEU A 166 -19.26 20.44 -16.00
C LEU A 166 -20.74 20.64 -15.66
N THR A 167 -21.15 21.92 -15.56
CA THR A 167 -22.56 22.33 -15.52
C THR A 167 -23.24 21.92 -16.83
N GLU A 168 -24.41 21.28 -16.72
CA GLU A 168 -25.32 21.01 -17.83
C GLU A 168 -25.61 22.30 -18.61
N VAL A 169 -25.52 22.19 -19.94
CA VAL A 169 -25.92 23.22 -20.89
C VAL A 169 -27.31 22.83 -21.37
N GLU A 170 -28.29 23.72 -21.17
CA GLU A 170 -29.64 23.67 -21.76
C GLU A 170 -29.62 23.66 -23.30
#